data_AF-A0A957UWR7-F1
#
_entry.id   AF-A0A957UWR7-F1
#
_cell.length_a   1.000
_cell.length_b   1.000
_cell.length_c   1.000
_cell.angle_alpha   90.00
_cell.angle_beta   90.00
_cell.angle_gamma   90.00
#
_symmetry.space_group_name_H-M   'P 1'
#
loop_
_entity.id
_entity.type
_entity.pdbx_description
1 polymer ?
#
loop_
_entity_poly.entity_id
_entity_poly.type
_entity_poly.pdbx_seq_one_letter_code
_entity_poly.pdbx_strand_id
1 'polypeptide(L)'
;RGRAGEGLSSAAESRLRHELSLIAQHGYAPLFLIVADLVAFARRQQIPVSTRGSVANSLVAYCIGITTVDPIAHDLLFERFLNPERTDPPDIDLDFCSIRRDEVLAYVRDRYGEEHVALVATISTMRPKSAIRETGKAHGLSEEEIKRLVGLLPDTWHPDPRRRVRSNLDEILAKIAEAPLRAVVSDAYAILGQPHHLSIHPGGLVITPGPLTDYAPVQWTPKGFLVTQYDYSSAEAIGLLKIDLLGIRALTVLDRASVLVQQHFDADFRVDAIPLDDAETGAAIAVGDTCGVFQCESSGAQRTLRQLQAHSVADLAAANAFFKPGPATGGMAAAFIRRYRGEEPAAYLHPALTPILQSTQGVLLYQEQILRVAREIAGLSWAEADHLRRGMSKFRAHEMETMRARFVAGCMRPAPQGADFDQRQAETLWEQIKAFAGYGFNQGHATAYADV
;
A
#
# COMPACT_ATOMS: atom_id res chain seq x y z
N ARG A 1 -25.13 -1.36 -13.88
CA ARG A 1 -25.55 -1.20 -15.30
C ARG A 1 -24.50 -0.43 -16.11
N GLY A 2 -24.06 0.77 -15.68
CA GLY A 2 -23.06 1.55 -16.44
C GLY A 2 -21.74 0.83 -16.77
N ARG A 3 -21.17 0.05 -15.83
CA ARG A 3 -19.90 -0.68 -16.04
C ARG A 3 -20.02 -2.17 -16.39
N ALA A 4 -21.21 -2.76 -16.27
CA ALA A 4 -21.37 -4.23 -16.30
C ALA A 4 -21.91 -4.79 -17.63
N GLY A 5 -22.16 -3.96 -18.64
CA GLY A 5 -22.70 -4.43 -19.93
C GLY A 5 -23.97 -5.29 -19.80
N GLU A 6 -24.10 -6.30 -20.68
CA GLU A 6 -25.26 -7.18 -20.92
C GLU A 6 -25.68 -8.12 -19.76
N GLY A 7 -25.18 -7.92 -18.54
CA GLY A 7 -25.66 -8.63 -17.36
C GLY A 7 -24.55 -8.94 -16.36
N LEU A 8 -24.85 -8.86 -15.07
CA LEU A 8 -23.94 -9.30 -14.01
C LEU A 8 -23.95 -10.83 -13.94
N SER A 9 -22.77 -11.45 -13.85
CA SER A 9 -22.69 -12.88 -13.54
C SER A 9 -23.31 -13.16 -12.16
N SER A 10 -23.82 -14.37 -11.94
CA SER A 10 -24.38 -14.76 -10.64
C SER A 10 -23.37 -14.63 -9.50
N ALA A 11 -22.10 -14.91 -9.77
CA ALA A 11 -20.99 -14.71 -8.83
C ALA A 11 -20.78 -13.23 -8.48
N ALA A 12 -20.80 -12.34 -9.49
CA ALA A 12 -20.68 -10.90 -9.29
C ALA A 12 -21.86 -10.33 -8.49
N GLU A 13 -23.09 -10.78 -8.78
CA GLU A 13 -24.27 -10.34 -8.04
C GLU A 13 -24.23 -10.78 -6.58
N SER A 14 -23.88 -12.04 -6.32
CA SER A 14 -23.72 -12.58 -4.97
C SER A 14 -22.67 -11.80 -4.19
N ARG A 15 -21.50 -11.56 -4.80
CA ARG A 15 -20.43 -10.76 -4.19
C ARG A 15 -20.88 -9.33 -3.89
N LEU A 16 -21.54 -8.66 -4.84
CA LEU A 16 -22.02 -7.30 -4.66
C LEU A 16 -23.01 -7.20 -3.49
N ARG A 17 -23.94 -8.15 -3.37
CA ARG A 17 -24.91 -8.20 -2.25
C ARG A 17 -24.21 -8.41 -0.92
N HIS A 18 -23.22 -9.30 -0.86
CA HIS A 18 -22.41 -9.54 0.33
C HIS A 18 -21.65 -8.28 0.77
N GLU A 19 -20.93 -7.64 -0.14
CA GLU A 19 -20.19 -6.40 0.15
C GLU A 19 -21.11 -5.27 0.63
N LEU A 20 -22.23 -5.03 -0.08
CA LEU A 20 -23.21 -4.01 0.31
C LEU A 20 -23.79 -4.27 1.69
N SER A 21 -24.09 -5.53 2.02
CA SER A 21 -24.59 -5.91 3.33
C SER A 21 -23.58 -5.58 4.44
N LEU A 22 -22.30 -5.94 4.25
CA LEU A 22 -21.26 -5.65 5.24
C LEU A 22 -21.01 -4.14 5.39
N ILE A 23 -20.94 -3.40 4.28
CA ILE A 23 -20.78 -1.93 4.30
C ILE A 23 -21.93 -1.26 5.06
N ALA A 24 -23.16 -1.72 4.84
CA ALA A 24 -24.34 -1.20 5.52
C ALA A 24 -24.36 -1.56 7.01
N GLN A 25 -24.05 -2.81 7.37
CA GLN A 25 -24.02 -3.29 8.76
C GLN A 25 -23.01 -2.53 9.61
N HIS A 26 -21.84 -2.22 9.06
CA HIS A 26 -20.81 -1.45 9.76
C HIS A 26 -20.98 0.08 9.67
N GLY A 27 -21.97 0.57 8.90
CA GLY A 27 -22.23 2.00 8.76
C GLY A 27 -21.22 2.77 7.89
N TYR A 28 -20.48 2.09 7.01
CA TYR A 28 -19.44 2.70 6.16
C TYR A 28 -19.96 3.30 4.85
N ALA A 29 -21.28 3.26 4.61
CA ALA A 29 -21.88 3.85 3.40
C ALA A 29 -21.52 5.34 3.18
N PRO A 30 -21.55 6.22 4.20
CA PRO A 30 -21.17 7.63 4.02
C PRO A 30 -19.73 7.80 3.52
N LEU A 31 -18.79 7.02 4.04
CA LEU A 31 -17.39 7.04 3.60
C LEU A 31 -17.27 6.72 2.11
N PHE A 32 -17.92 5.63 1.66
CA PHE A 32 -17.92 5.25 0.25
C PHE A 32 -18.53 6.34 -0.64
N LEU A 33 -19.61 6.97 -0.22
CA LEU A 33 -20.27 8.03 -0.98
C LEU A 33 -19.42 9.31 -1.05
N ILE A 34 -18.75 9.68 0.04
CA ILE A 34 -17.81 10.80 0.06
C ILE A 34 -16.68 10.55 -0.93
N VAL A 35 -15.99 9.42 -0.82
CA VAL A 35 -14.88 9.07 -1.71
C VAL A 35 -15.34 9.00 -3.17
N ALA A 36 -16.50 8.38 -3.44
CA ALA A 36 -17.05 8.32 -4.79
C ALA A 36 -17.35 9.71 -5.36
N ASP A 37 -17.84 10.65 -4.54
CA ASP A 37 -18.05 12.04 -4.96
C ASP A 37 -16.73 12.74 -5.33
N LEU A 38 -15.67 12.55 -4.54
CA LEU A 38 -14.34 13.10 -4.83
C LEU A 38 -13.78 12.56 -6.15
N VAL A 39 -13.87 11.25 -6.36
CA VAL A 39 -13.41 10.60 -7.61
C VAL A 39 -14.27 11.06 -8.79
N ALA A 40 -15.58 11.20 -8.62
CA ALA A 40 -16.46 11.71 -9.66
C ALA A 40 -16.16 13.16 -10.02
N PHE A 41 -15.85 14.02 -9.04
CA PHE A 41 -15.37 15.38 -9.28
C PHE A 41 -14.07 15.38 -10.09
N ALA A 42 -13.06 14.61 -9.65
CA ALA A 42 -11.78 14.54 -10.34
C ALA A 42 -11.94 14.10 -11.80
N ARG A 43 -12.74 13.05 -12.07
CA ARG A 43 -13.05 12.59 -13.42
C ARG A 43 -13.75 13.66 -14.27
N ARG A 44 -14.74 14.38 -13.72
CA ARG A 44 -15.42 15.48 -14.43
C ARG A 44 -14.48 16.62 -14.80
N GLN A 45 -13.50 16.91 -13.94
CA GLN A 45 -12.47 17.93 -14.17
C GLN A 45 -11.25 17.39 -14.93
N GLN A 46 -11.32 16.14 -15.41
CA GLN A 46 -10.23 15.44 -16.10
C GLN A 46 -8.92 15.47 -15.29
N ILE A 47 -9.01 15.41 -13.96
CA ILE A 47 -7.87 15.26 -13.06
C ILE A 47 -7.57 13.75 -12.97
N PRO A 48 -6.38 13.28 -13.39
CA PRO A 48 -6.02 11.89 -13.23
C PRO A 48 -6.06 11.47 -11.77
N VAL A 49 -6.76 10.36 -11.51
CA VAL A 49 -7.00 9.79 -10.19
C VAL A 49 -6.82 8.28 -10.26
N SER A 50 -6.11 7.73 -9.28
CA SER A 50 -5.97 6.30 -9.07
C SER A 50 -6.25 5.98 -7.60
N THR A 51 -6.39 4.70 -7.30
CA THR A 51 -6.58 4.19 -5.95
C THR A 51 -5.37 3.37 -5.53
N ARG A 52 -5.14 3.27 -4.23
CA ARG A 52 -4.13 2.36 -3.71
C ARG A 52 -4.61 1.59 -2.50
N GLY A 53 -3.87 0.55 -2.16
CA GLY A 53 -4.16 -0.23 -0.97
C GLY A 53 -5.28 -1.22 -1.23
N SER A 54 -6.01 -1.58 -0.17
CA SER A 54 -7.00 -2.66 -0.29
C SER A 54 -8.31 -2.26 -0.96
N VAL A 55 -8.60 -0.98 -1.19
CA VAL A 55 -9.88 -0.55 -1.80
C VAL A 55 -10.17 -1.19 -3.16
N ALA A 56 -9.12 -1.50 -3.94
CA ALA A 56 -9.22 -2.21 -5.21
C ALA A 56 -9.88 -3.61 -5.09
N ASN A 57 -9.92 -4.20 -3.89
CA ASN A 57 -10.55 -5.50 -3.67
C ASN A 57 -12.10 -5.44 -3.58
N SER A 58 -12.71 -4.25 -3.60
CA SER A 58 -14.16 -4.07 -3.46
C SER A 58 -14.86 -3.91 -4.81
N LEU A 59 -15.80 -4.80 -5.08
CA LEU A 59 -16.69 -4.71 -6.22
C LEU A 59 -17.64 -3.51 -6.10
N VAL A 60 -18.06 -3.14 -4.89
CA VAL A 60 -18.83 -1.92 -4.64
C VAL A 60 -18.02 -0.68 -5.05
N ALA A 61 -16.75 -0.59 -4.62
CA ALA A 61 -15.85 0.51 -4.99
C ALA A 61 -15.65 0.59 -6.50
N TYR A 62 -15.50 -0.56 -7.18
CA TYR A 62 -15.43 -0.62 -8.64
C TYR A 62 -16.74 -0.14 -9.31
N CYS A 63 -17.90 -0.59 -8.81
CA CYS A 63 -19.20 -0.25 -9.39
C CYS A 63 -19.56 1.24 -9.28
N ILE A 64 -19.21 1.89 -8.17
CA ILE A 64 -19.44 3.33 -7.96
C ILE A 64 -18.28 4.20 -8.47
N GLY A 65 -17.26 3.58 -9.06
CA GLY A 65 -16.21 4.26 -9.80
C GLY A 65 -15.05 4.81 -8.96
N ILE A 66 -14.96 4.42 -7.69
CA ILE A 66 -13.81 4.74 -6.82
C ILE A 66 -12.53 4.18 -7.44
N THR A 67 -12.54 2.89 -7.81
CA THR A 67 -11.40 2.21 -8.44
C THR A 67 -11.71 1.85 -9.90
N THR A 68 -10.68 1.73 -10.74
CA THR A 68 -10.73 1.22 -12.12
C THR A 68 -10.47 -0.28 -12.21
N VAL A 69 -9.93 -0.88 -11.15
CA VAL A 69 -9.57 -2.30 -11.12
C VAL A 69 -10.81 -3.17 -10.91
N ASP A 70 -11.02 -4.16 -11.77
CA ASP A 70 -12.08 -5.16 -11.61
C ASP A 70 -11.62 -6.28 -10.64
N PRO A 71 -12.20 -6.36 -9.43
CA PRO A 71 -11.77 -7.34 -8.45
C PRO A 71 -12.12 -8.78 -8.82
N ILE A 72 -13.11 -9.01 -9.70
CA ILE A 72 -13.46 -10.36 -10.15
C ILE A 72 -12.45 -10.84 -11.18
N ALA A 73 -12.11 -9.98 -12.16
CA ALA A 73 -11.14 -10.32 -13.20
C ALA A 73 -9.75 -10.65 -12.63
N HIS A 74 -9.38 -10.01 -11.52
CA HIS A 74 -8.09 -10.18 -10.87
C HIS A 74 -8.12 -11.08 -9.61
N ASP A 75 -9.23 -11.78 -9.33
CA ASP A 75 -9.40 -12.67 -8.18
C ASP A 75 -9.02 -12.01 -6.83
N LEU A 76 -9.50 -10.78 -6.62
CA LEU A 76 -9.21 -9.96 -5.46
C LEU A 76 -10.16 -10.26 -4.28
N LEU A 77 -9.59 -10.26 -3.07
CA LEU A 77 -10.29 -10.68 -1.85
C LEU A 77 -10.85 -9.48 -1.07
N PHE A 78 -12.17 -9.29 -1.06
CA PHE A 78 -12.83 -8.17 -0.36
C PHE A 78 -12.55 -8.16 1.14
N GLU A 79 -12.45 -9.32 1.78
CA GLU A 79 -12.19 -9.42 3.20
C GLU A 79 -10.79 -8.90 3.59
N ARG A 80 -9.88 -8.72 2.60
CA ARG A 80 -8.64 -7.97 2.80
C ARG A 80 -8.87 -6.46 2.95
N PHE A 81 -9.91 -5.92 2.32
CA PHE A 81 -10.35 -4.54 2.47
C PHE A 81 -11.21 -4.35 3.72
N LEU A 82 -12.28 -5.13 3.85
CA LEU A 82 -13.20 -5.06 4.96
C LEU A 82 -13.39 -6.44 5.58
N ASN A 83 -12.70 -6.66 6.70
CA ASN A 83 -12.80 -7.90 7.45
C ASN A 83 -14.07 -7.87 8.32
N PRO A 84 -14.98 -8.84 8.20
CA PRO A 84 -16.25 -8.86 8.94
C PRO A 84 -16.09 -9.02 10.46
N GLU A 85 -14.97 -9.57 10.92
CA GLU A 85 -14.65 -9.71 12.36
C GLU A 85 -13.94 -8.47 12.92
N ARG A 86 -13.72 -7.42 12.12
CA ARG A 86 -12.99 -6.22 12.52
C ARG A 86 -13.94 -5.02 12.66
N THR A 87 -13.71 -4.24 13.71
CA THR A 87 -14.46 -2.99 13.96
C THR A 87 -13.75 -1.75 13.39
N ASP A 88 -12.48 -1.85 13.02
CA ASP A 88 -11.72 -0.71 12.49
C ASP A 88 -12.24 -0.28 11.11
N PRO A 89 -12.41 1.03 10.86
CA PRO A 89 -12.82 1.54 9.57
C PRO A 89 -11.88 1.11 8.45
N PRO A 90 -12.38 0.95 7.22
CA PRO A 90 -11.53 0.68 6.07
C PRO A 90 -10.81 1.96 5.63
N ASP A 91 -9.51 1.85 5.36
CA ASP A 91 -8.76 2.93 4.71
C ASP A 91 -9.07 2.95 3.21
N ILE A 92 -9.53 4.11 2.72
CA ILE A 92 -9.70 4.37 1.29
C ILE A 92 -8.71 5.46 0.87
N ASP A 93 -7.63 5.02 0.24
CA ASP A 93 -6.55 5.89 -0.23
C ASP A 93 -6.73 6.22 -1.71
N LEU A 94 -6.70 7.52 -2.02
CA LEU A 94 -6.75 8.06 -3.36
C LEU A 94 -5.43 8.75 -3.71
N ASP A 95 -5.01 8.56 -4.95
CA ASP A 95 -3.87 9.21 -5.57
C ASP A 95 -4.35 10.16 -6.66
N PHE A 96 -3.84 11.39 -6.67
CA PHE A 96 -4.18 12.42 -7.66
C PHE A 96 -2.93 12.96 -8.34
N CYS A 97 -3.13 13.60 -9.49
CA CYS A 97 -2.16 14.50 -10.10
C CYS A 97 -1.65 15.52 -9.06
N SER A 98 -0.34 15.47 -8.75
CA SER A 98 0.24 16.25 -7.65
C SER A 98 0.08 17.75 -7.81
N ILE A 99 0.05 18.26 -9.05
CA ILE A 99 -0.09 19.70 -9.33
C ILE A 99 -1.55 20.19 -9.30
N ARG A 100 -2.53 19.26 -9.42
CA ARG A 100 -3.97 19.56 -9.42
C ARG A 100 -4.69 19.10 -8.15
N ARG A 101 -3.96 18.50 -7.19
CA ARG A 101 -4.49 18.07 -5.89
C ARG A 101 -5.18 19.20 -5.12
N ASP A 102 -4.64 20.40 -5.17
CA ASP A 102 -5.20 21.56 -4.46
C ASP A 102 -6.61 21.93 -5.01
N GLU A 103 -6.93 21.62 -6.29
CA GLU A 103 -8.29 21.76 -6.85
C GLU A 103 -9.28 20.82 -6.18
N VAL A 104 -8.88 19.57 -5.92
CA VAL A 104 -9.70 18.58 -5.21
C VAL A 104 -9.91 18.98 -3.75
N LEU A 105 -8.86 19.49 -3.09
CA LEU A 105 -8.98 20.00 -1.72
C LEU A 105 -9.93 21.20 -1.63
N ALA A 106 -9.86 22.13 -2.59
CA ALA A 106 -10.79 23.24 -2.68
C ALA A 106 -12.23 22.75 -2.86
N TYR A 107 -12.46 21.78 -3.76
CA TYR A 107 -13.77 21.15 -3.93
C TYR A 107 -14.30 20.53 -2.63
N VAL A 108 -13.49 19.76 -1.90
CA VAL A 108 -13.88 19.14 -0.63
C VAL A 108 -14.31 20.22 0.36
N ARG A 109 -13.50 21.27 0.50
CA ARG A 109 -13.75 22.38 1.41
C ARG A 109 -15.08 23.08 1.08
N ASP A 110 -15.34 23.36 -0.19
CA ASP A 110 -16.56 24.03 -0.63
C ASP A 110 -17.80 23.12 -0.51
N ARG A 111 -17.62 21.81 -0.76
CA ARG A 111 -18.70 20.82 -0.77
C ARG A 111 -19.17 20.42 0.63
N TYR A 112 -18.23 20.24 1.55
CA TYR A 112 -18.48 19.70 2.90
C TYR A 112 -18.40 20.77 4.01
N GLY A 113 -17.98 21.99 3.68
CA GLY A 113 -17.90 23.12 4.60
C GLY A 113 -16.47 23.37 5.09
N GLU A 114 -16.03 24.63 5.01
CA GLU A 114 -14.66 25.03 5.37
C GLU A 114 -14.31 24.72 6.83
N GLU A 115 -15.26 24.88 7.75
CA GLU A 115 -15.06 24.61 9.17
C GLU A 115 -15.12 23.11 9.52
N HIS A 116 -15.54 22.26 8.58
CA HIS A 116 -15.73 20.82 8.79
C HIS A 116 -14.59 19.98 8.19
N VAL A 117 -13.71 20.60 7.41
CA VAL A 117 -12.67 19.93 6.64
C VAL A 117 -11.29 20.40 7.07
N ALA A 118 -10.42 19.46 7.47
CA ALA A 118 -9.05 19.78 7.84
C ALA A 118 -8.07 18.77 7.26
N LEU A 119 -6.89 19.27 6.95
CA LEU A 119 -5.73 18.43 6.72
C LEU A 119 -5.24 17.86 8.05
N VAL A 120 -4.64 16.68 8.02
CA VAL A 120 -4.04 16.08 9.21
C VAL A 120 -2.61 16.58 9.36
N ALA A 121 -2.16 16.88 10.58
CA ALA A 121 -0.77 17.24 10.80
C ALA A 121 0.18 16.04 10.80
N THR A 122 1.46 16.33 10.69
CA THR A 122 2.56 15.40 10.96
C THR A 122 3.52 16.08 11.89
N ILE A 123 3.76 15.48 13.06
CA ILE A 123 4.74 15.99 14.01
C ILE A 123 6.13 15.55 13.54
N SER A 124 6.90 16.49 12.99
CA SER A 124 8.27 16.22 12.60
C SER A 124 9.14 16.14 13.86
N THR A 125 9.83 15.02 14.06
CA THR A 125 10.74 14.82 15.18
C THR A 125 12.19 14.95 14.77
N MET A 126 13.07 15.25 15.73
CA MET A 126 14.51 15.31 15.54
C MET A 126 15.08 13.94 15.14
N ARG A 127 15.56 13.84 13.90
CA ARG A 127 16.29 12.68 13.37
C ARG A 127 17.80 12.95 13.44
N PRO A 128 18.67 11.93 13.38
CA PRO A 128 20.12 12.13 13.53
C PRO A 128 20.71 13.27 12.71
N LYS A 129 20.37 13.34 11.41
CA LYS A 129 20.87 14.42 10.53
C LYS A 129 20.32 15.81 10.92
N SER A 130 19.05 15.92 11.32
CA SER A 130 18.47 17.22 11.70
C SER A 130 18.94 17.66 13.08
N ALA A 131 19.05 16.72 14.03
CA ALA A 131 19.56 16.98 15.36
C ALA A 131 20.99 17.52 15.33
N ILE A 132 21.90 16.89 14.57
CA ILE A 132 23.28 17.38 14.40
C ILE A 132 23.31 18.78 13.79
N ARG A 133 22.44 19.07 12.82
CA ARG A 133 22.36 20.40 12.21
C ARG A 133 21.92 21.47 13.20
N GLU A 134 20.84 21.23 13.94
CA GLU A 134 20.31 22.21 14.88
C GLU A 134 21.21 22.40 16.10
N THR A 135 21.75 21.32 16.68
CA THR A 135 22.73 21.43 17.76
C THR A 135 24.03 22.07 17.27
N GLY A 136 24.52 21.72 16.08
CA GLY A 136 25.72 22.34 15.51
C GLY A 136 25.59 23.86 15.35
N LYS A 137 24.46 24.34 14.84
CA LYS A 137 24.17 25.78 14.76
C LYS A 137 24.12 26.43 16.14
N ALA A 138 23.48 25.79 17.12
CA ALA A 138 23.39 26.30 18.48
C ALA A 138 24.76 26.43 19.16
N HIS A 139 25.70 25.54 18.84
CA HIS A 139 27.10 25.61 19.31
C HIS A 139 27.99 26.53 18.46
N GLY A 140 27.45 27.21 17.45
CA GLY A 140 28.19 28.14 16.59
C GLY A 140 29.12 27.47 15.58
N LEU A 141 28.89 26.20 15.23
CA LEU A 141 29.65 25.51 14.19
C LEU A 141 29.36 26.11 12.81
N SER A 142 30.37 26.10 11.95
CA SER A 142 30.24 26.43 10.54
C SER A 142 29.43 25.37 9.77
N GLU A 143 28.85 25.77 8.63
CA GLU A 143 28.13 24.84 7.73
C GLU A 143 29.04 23.69 7.25
N GLU A 144 30.35 23.93 7.08
CA GLU A 144 31.32 22.91 6.68
C GLU A 144 31.51 21.86 7.78
N GLU A 145 31.66 22.28 9.03
CA GLU A 145 31.77 21.38 10.18
C GLU A 145 30.49 20.56 10.36
N ILE A 146 29.33 21.20 10.26
CA ILE A 146 28.03 20.54 10.33
C ILE A 146 27.90 19.49 9.21
N LYS A 147 28.25 19.85 7.97
CA LYS A 147 28.22 18.94 6.82
C LYS A 147 29.16 17.75 7.04
N ARG A 148 30.36 17.98 7.59
CA ARG A 148 31.32 16.92 7.95
C ARG A 148 30.70 15.95 8.95
N LEU A 149 30.10 16.45 10.04
CA LEU A 149 29.45 15.62 11.06
C LEU A 149 28.26 14.81 10.52
N VAL A 150 27.42 15.44 9.68
CA VAL A 150 26.29 14.74 9.04
C VAL A 150 26.78 13.63 8.11
N GLY A 151 27.92 13.80 7.44
CA GLY A 151 28.53 12.80 6.57
C GLY A 151 29.09 11.58 7.30
N LEU A 152 29.32 11.65 8.62
CA LEU A 152 29.75 10.51 9.43
C LEU A 152 28.61 9.52 9.73
N LEU A 153 27.36 9.98 9.59
CA LEU A 153 26.18 9.15 9.79
C LEU A 153 26.05 8.15 8.62
N PRO A 154 25.75 6.87 8.89
CA PRO A 154 25.56 5.89 7.84
C PRO A 154 24.36 6.27 6.97
N ASP A 155 24.59 6.31 5.65
CA ASP A 155 23.54 6.45 4.65
C ASP A 155 22.81 5.12 4.46
N THR A 156 22.06 4.70 5.48
CA THR A 156 21.15 3.56 5.36
C THR A 156 19.73 4.05 5.13
N TRP A 157 19.39 4.21 3.85
CA TRP A 157 17.99 4.24 3.47
C TRP A 157 17.44 2.82 3.50
N HIS A 158 16.49 2.57 4.40
CA HIS A 158 15.69 1.36 4.39
C HIS A 158 14.20 1.76 4.31
N PRO A 159 13.39 1.10 3.46
CA PRO A 159 11.98 1.44 3.29
C PRO A 159 11.17 1.25 4.58
N ASP A 160 11.49 0.24 5.39
CA ASP A 160 11.00 0.13 6.77
C ASP A 160 11.83 1.02 7.72
N PRO A 161 11.26 2.07 8.34
CA PRO A 161 11.95 2.94 9.29
C PRO A 161 12.50 2.19 10.50
N ARG A 162 11.88 1.07 10.89
CA ARG A 162 12.27 0.26 12.05
C ARG A 162 13.55 -0.55 11.83
N ARG A 163 13.92 -0.75 10.56
CA ARG A 163 15.14 -1.48 10.15
C ARG A 163 16.26 -0.55 9.72
N ARG A 164 16.05 0.76 9.75
CA ARG A 164 17.15 1.71 9.58
C ARG A 164 18.08 1.52 10.78
N VAL A 165 19.34 1.22 10.50
CA VAL A 165 20.34 1.00 11.55
C VAL A 165 20.39 2.26 12.40
N ARG A 166 20.03 2.15 13.68
CA ARG A 166 20.35 3.17 14.66
C ARG A 166 21.87 3.11 14.81
N SER A 167 22.55 4.09 14.24
CA SER A 167 23.98 4.23 14.38
C SER A 167 24.29 4.35 15.86
N ASN A 168 25.14 3.46 16.38
CA ASN A 168 25.49 3.52 17.79
C ASN A 168 26.27 4.82 18.04
N LEU A 169 25.88 5.58 19.06
CA LEU A 169 26.48 6.88 19.38
C LEU A 169 28.00 6.72 19.56
N ASP A 170 28.43 5.66 20.23
CA ASP A 170 29.84 5.36 20.51
C ASP A 170 30.67 5.19 19.22
N GLU A 171 30.10 4.56 18.18
CA GLU A 171 30.77 4.36 16.89
C GLU A 171 30.98 5.67 16.13
N ILE A 172 30.04 6.61 16.27
CA ILE A 172 30.15 7.93 15.63
C ILE A 172 31.12 8.80 16.41
N LEU A 173 31.04 8.81 17.75
CA LEU A 173 31.95 9.56 18.59
C LEU A 173 33.41 9.11 18.42
N ALA A 174 33.65 7.82 18.20
CA ALA A 174 34.98 7.28 17.93
C ALA A 174 35.62 7.82 16.63
N LYS A 175 34.80 8.30 15.67
CA LYS A 175 35.27 8.89 14.41
C LYS A 175 35.62 10.38 14.52
N ILE A 176 35.39 11.00 15.68
CA ILE A 176 35.55 12.44 15.89
C ILE A 176 36.68 12.66 16.91
N ALA A 177 37.80 13.22 16.45
CA ALA A 177 38.94 13.51 17.32
C ALA A 177 38.67 14.72 18.23
N GLU A 178 38.03 15.76 17.70
CA GLU A 178 37.87 17.03 18.40
C GLU A 178 36.84 16.92 19.54
N ALA A 179 37.27 17.18 20.77
CA ALA A 179 36.41 17.13 21.95
C ALA A 179 35.16 18.05 21.86
N PRO A 180 35.26 19.30 21.33
CA PRO A 180 34.09 20.15 21.16
C PRO A 180 33.04 19.55 20.22
N LEU A 181 33.47 18.89 19.15
CA LEU A 181 32.56 18.29 18.17
C LEU A 181 31.93 16.99 18.67
N ARG A 182 32.65 16.24 19.52
CA ARG A 182 32.06 15.12 20.26
C ARG A 182 30.93 15.56 21.19
N ALA A 183 31.10 16.67 21.90
CA ALA A 183 30.05 17.23 22.76
C ALA A 183 28.79 17.58 21.95
N VAL A 184 28.95 18.27 20.80
CA VAL A 184 27.84 18.60 19.89
C VAL A 184 27.07 17.35 19.44
N VAL A 185 27.77 16.26 19.11
CA VAL A 185 27.11 15.02 18.69
C VAL A 185 26.40 14.34 19.86
N SER A 186 26.98 14.33 21.06
CA SER A 186 26.31 13.80 22.26
C SER A 186 25.02 14.57 22.57
N ASP A 187 25.08 15.92 22.52
CA ASP A 187 23.92 16.78 22.75
C ASP A 187 22.86 16.61 21.66
N ALA A 188 23.27 16.43 20.40
CA ALA A 188 22.37 16.10 19.31
C ALA A 188 21.65 14.75 19.52
N TYR A 189 22.34 13.76 20.09
CA TYR A 189 21.75 12.46 20.41
C TYR A 189 20.78 12.53 21.59
N ALA A 190 21.00 13.43 22.55
CA ALA A 190 20.09 13.66 23.68
C ALA A 190 18.72 14.22 23.25
N ILE A 191 18.65 14.93 22.12
CA ILE A 191 17.39 15.51 21.61
C ILE A 191 16.72 14.65 20.53
N LEU A 192 17.20 13.43 20.25
CA LEU A 192 16.57 12.57 19.24
C LEU A 192 15.13 12.21 19.61
N GLY A 193 14.26 12.21 18.61
CA GLY A 193 12.84 11.92 18.77
C GLY A 193 12.02 13.05 19.38
N GLN A 194 12.65 14.13 19.87
CA GLN A 194 11.92 15.30 20.36
C GLN A 194 11.15 15.98 19.21
N PRO A 195 9.93 16.48 19.47
CA PRO A 195 9.17 17.27 18.49
C PRO A 195 9.96 18.50 18.04
N HIS A 196 9.97 18.77 16.74
CA HIS A 196 10.66 19.93 16.15
C HIS A 196 9.65 20.97 15.63
N HIS A 197 8.76 20.58 14.72
CA HIS A 197 7.70 21.46 14.20
C HIS A 197 6.51 20.65 13.70
N LEU A 198 5.37 21.32 13.61
CA LEU A 198 4.17 20.79 13.00
C LEU A 198 4.24 20.96 11.48
N SER A 199 4.19 19.85 10.76
CA SER A 199 4.06 19.80 9.29
C SER A 199 2.66 19.33 8.91
N ILE A 200 2.34 19.40 7.62
CA ILE A 200 1.07 18.90 7.07
C ILE A 200 1.30 17.49 6.52
N HIS A 201 0.41 16.55 6.83
CA HIS A 201 0.45 15.20 6.27
C HIS A 201 0.25 15.27 4.75
N PRO A 202 1.07 14.56 3.95
CA PRO A 202 1.03 14.67 2.49
C PRO A 202 -0.27 14.19 1.86
N GLY A 203 -1.05 13.36 2.56
CA GLY A 203 -2.35 12.87 2.09
C GLY A 203 -3.54 13.16 3.01
N GLY A 204 -3.31 13.47 4.28
CA GLY A 204 -4.30 13.21 5.32
C GLY A 204 -5.37 14.29 5.34
N LEU A 205 -6.63 13.86 5.26
CA LEU A 205 -7.82 14.70 5.33
C LEU A 205 -8.81 14.11 6.32
N VAL A 206 -9.46 14.95 7.10
CA VAL A 206 -10.60 14.60 7.95
C VAL A 206 -11.80 15.46 7.59
N ILE A 207 -12.99 14.86 7.69
CA ILE A 207 -14.28 15.53 7.47
C ILE A 207 -15.18 15.19 8.66
N THR A 208 -15.70 16.21 9.34
CA THR A 208 -16.57 16.05 10.51
C THR A 208 -18.02 16.44 10.20
N PRO A 209 -19.02 15.89 10.91
CA PRO A 209 -20.43 16.24 10.69
C PRO A 209 -20.79 17.65 11.20
N GLY A 210 -19.97 18.23 12.08
CA GLY A 210 -20.05 19.62 12.55
C GLY A 210 -18.68 20.32 12.49
N PRO A 211 -18.55 21.51 13.09
CA PRO A 211 -17.29 22.24 13.14
C PRO A 211 -16.16 21.42 13.76
N LEU A 212 -14.98 21.43 13.13
CA LEU A 212 -13.82 20.66 13.56
C LEU A 212 -13.38 20.99 14.99
N THR A 213 -13.58 22.22 15.43
CA THR A 213 -13.23 22.69 16.78
C THR A 213 -13.97 21.94 17.88
N ASP A 214 -15.10 21.30 17.57
CA ASP A 214 -15.84 20.45 18.51
C ASP A 214 -15.17 19.08 18.70
N TYR A 215 -14.29 18.68 17.78
CA TYR A 215 -13.66 17.36 17.73
C TYR A 215 -12.15 17.40 17.96
N ALA A 216 -11.45 18.42 17.45
CA ALA A 216 -10.00 18.53 17.55
C ALA A 216 -9.52 20.00 17.53
N PRO A 217 -8.41 20.31 18.23
CA PRO A 217 -7.72 21.59 18.04
C PRO A 217 -7.19 21.69 16.62
N VAL A 218 -7.45 22.83 15.98
CA VAL A 218 -7.04 23.13 14.61
C VAL A 218 -6.25 24.44 14.56
N GLN A 219 -5.49 24.63 13.49
CA GLN A 219 -4.85 25.90 13.17
C GLN A 219 -4.94 26.20 11.68
N TRP A 220 -4.87 27.47 11.31
CA TRP A 220 -4.84 27.88 9.91
C TRP A 220 -3.45 27.68 9.31
N THR A 221 -3.41 27.13 8.10
CA THR A 221 -2.22 27.11 7.27
C THR A 221 -2.12 28.42 6.47
N PRO A 222 -0.91 28.84 6.05
CA PRO A 222 -0.76 30.02 5.18
C PRO A 222 -1.52 29.92 3.85
N LYS A 223 -1.85 28.70 3.42
CA LYS A 223 -2.64 28.44 2.20
C LYS A 223 -4.16 28.54 2.39
N GLY A 224 -4.64 28.84 3.60
CA GLY A 224 -6.07 28.98 3.87
C GLY A 224 -6.81 27.64 4.04
N PHE A 225 -6.12 26.60 4.48
CA PHE A 225 -6.73 25.34 4.93
C PHE A 225 -6.59 25.18 6.44
N LEU A 226 -7.60 24.61 7.09
CA LEU A 226 -7.46 24.11 8.47
C LEU A 226 -6.55 22.89 8.49
N VAL A 227 -5.72 22.80 9.53
CA VAL A 227 -4.94 21.59 9.84
C VAL A 227 -5.16 21.21 11.29
N THR A 228 -5.34 19.92 11.58
CA THR A 228 -5.42 19.41 12.96
C THR A 228 -4.09 19.61 13.67
N GLN A 229 -4.10 19.83 14.99
CA GLN A 229 -2.86 19.78 15.79
C GLN A 229 -2.48 18.35 16.17
N TYR A 230 -3.41 17.40 15.97
CA TYR A 230 -3.14 15.98 16.09
C TYR A 230 -2.44 15.42 14.86
N ASP A 231 -1.48 14.53 15.09
CA ASP A 231 -0.93 13.69 14.04
C ASP A 231 -1.93 12.59 13.63
N TYR A 232 -1.57 11.82 12.61
CA TYR A 232 -2.38 10.71 12.11
C TYR A 232 -2.90 9.82 13.25
N SER A 233 -1.98 9.28 14.04
CA SER A 233 -2.28 8.28 15.08
C SER A 233 -3.20 8.86 16.15
N SER A 234 -2.97 10.11 16.54
CA SER A 234 -3.79 10.79 17.55
C SER A 234 -5.19 11.12 17.03
N ALA A 235 -5.32 11.52 15.76
CA ALA A 235 -6.62 11.77 15.13
C ALA A 235 -7.45 10.48 15.02
N GLU A 236 -6.84 9.38 14.62
CA GLU A 236 -7.49 8.06 14.57
C GLU A 236 -7.93 7.60 15.97
N ALA A 237 -7.09 7.79 16.98
CA ALA A 237 -7.38 7.37 18.36
C ALA A 237 -8.60 8.08 18.98
N ILE A 238 -8.93 9.29 18.53
CA ILE A 238 -10.14 10.02 18.96
C ILE A 238 -11.35 9.75 18.05
N GLY A 239 -11.22 8.83 17.08
CA GLY A 239 -12.31 8.42 16.19
C GLY A 239 -12.52 9.32 14.98
N LEU A 240 -11.57 10.21 14.64
CA LEU A 240 -11.66 10.95 13.38
C LEU A 240 -11.34 10.02 12.21
N LEU A 241 -12.33 9.83 11.34
CA LEU A 241 -12.17 9.07 10.12
C LEU A 241 -11.32 9.84 9.13
N LYS A 242 -10.24 9.20 8.68
CA LYS A 242 -9.28 9.79 7.77
C LYS A 242 -9.52 9.31 6.34
N ILE A 243 -9.36 10.21 5.38
CA ILE A 243 -9.24 9.91 3.95
C ILE A 243 -7.85 10.37 3.50
N ASP A 244 -7.15 9.55 2.72
CA ASP A 244 -5.86 9.94 2.15
C ASP A 244 -6.03 10.40 0.71
N LEU A 245 -5.78 11.69 0.48
CA LEU A 245 -5.71 12.32 -0.83
C LEU A 245 -4.24 12.63 -1.12
N LEU A 246 -3.48 11.69 -1.68
CA LEU A 246 -2.05 11.88 -1.97
C LEU A 246 -1.85 12.46 -3.37
N GLY A 247 -0.90 13.38 -3.51
CA GLY A 247 -0.45 13.84 -4.83
C GLY A 247 0.76 13.02 -5.31
N ILE A 248 0.64 12.32 -6.44
CA ILE A 248 1.76 11.56 -7.03
C ILE A 248 2.19 12.13 -8.37
N ARG A 249 3.50 12.06 -8.64
CA ARG A 249 4.10 12.66 -9.84
C ARG A 249 3.79 11.88 -11.11
N ALA A 250 3.57 10.56 -11.03
CA ALA A 250 3.19 9.73 -12.18
C ALA A 250 1.90 10.25 -12.83
N LEU A 251 0.87 10.52 -12.01
CA LEU A 251 -0.38 11.10 -12.49
C LEU A 251 -0.22 12.52 -13.06
N THR A 252 0.77 13.28 -12.61
CA THR A 252 1.13 14.57 -13.24
C THR A 252 1.75 14.40 -14.62
N VAL A 253 2.57 13.35 -14.82
CA VAL A 253 3.11 13.02 -16.15
C VAL A 253 1.97 12.62 -17.08
N LEU A 254 1.04 11.77 -16.61
CA LEU A 254 -0.14 11.38 -17.39
C LEU A 254 -1.03 12.57 -17.75
N ASP A 255 -1.30 13.48 -16.80
CA ASP A 255 -2.06 14.71 -17.02
C ASP A 255 -1.43 15.55 -18.14
N ARG A 256 -0.13 15.83 -18.05
CA ARG A 256 0.60 16.63 -19.05
C ARG A 256 0.65 15.95 -20.41
N ALA A 257 0.91 14.63 -20.44
CA ALA A 257 0.91 13.87 -21.68
C ALA A 257 -0.47 13.88 -22.35
N SER A 258 -1.54 13.68 -21.58
CA SER A 258 -2.91 13.73 -22.06
C SER A 258 -3.26 15.11 -22.65
N VAL A 259 -2.89 16.20 -21.97
CA VAL A 259 -3.09 17.57 -22.47
C VAL A 259 -2.34 17.80 -23.79
N LEU A 260 -1.10 17.33 -23.92
CA LEU A 260 -0.34 17.46 -25.17
C LEU A 260 -0.96 16.64 -26.32
N VAL A 261 -1.44 15.44 -26.03
CA VAL A 261 -2.14 14.61 -27.01
C VAL A 261 -3.42 15.29 -27.47
N GLN A 262 -4.20 15.86 -26.54
CA GLN A 262 -5.42 16.62 -26.83
C GLN A 262 -5.17 17.86 -27.70
N GLN A 263 -4.05 18.55 -27.48
CA GLN A 263 -3.71 19.77 -28.22
C GLN A 263 -3.21 19.49 -29.64
N HIS A 264 -2.53 18.36 -29.86
CA HIS A 264 -1.78 18.14 -31.10
C HIS A 264 -2.28 16.98 -31.97
N PHE A 265 -3.03 16.02 -31.41
CA PHE A 265 -3.38 14.78 -32.10
C PHE A 265 -4.87 14.44 -32.02
N ASP A 266 -5.44 14.42 -30.81
CA ASP A 266 -6.83 14.00 -30.58
C ASP A 266 -7.47 14.73 -29.39
N ALA A 267 -8.27 15.77 -29.67
CA ALA A 267 -8.96 16.57 -28.66
C ALA A 267 -9.90 15.76 -27.74
N ASP A 268 -10.38 14.60 -28.20
CA ASP A 268 -11.26 13.73 -27.44
C ASP A 268 -10.50 12.63 -26.67
N PHE A 269 -9.16 12.62 -26.72
CA PHE A 269 -8.33 11.66 -26.00
C PHE A 269 -8.64 11.64 -24.50
N ARG A 270 -8.80 10.44 -23.94
CA ARG A 270 -9.04 10.22 -22.51
C ARG A 270 -8.17 9.07 -22.02
N VAL A 271 -7.50 9.27 -20.89
CA VAL A 271 -6.61 8.25 -20.28
C VAL A 271 -7.40 7.01 -19.86
N ASP A 272 -8.62 7.18 -19.35
CA ASP A 272 -9.48 6.07 -18.91
C ASP A 272 -10.12 5.28 -20.06
N ALA A 273 -9.89 5.68 -21.31
CA ALA A 273 -10.33 4.96 -22.50
C ALA A 273 -9.23 4.12 -23.15
N ILE A 274 -8.01 4.10 -22.60
CA ILE A 274 -6.89 3.33 -23.14
C ILE A 274 -7.18 1.82 -22.94
N PRO A 275 -7.05 0.99 -23.99
CA PRO A 275 -7.20 -0.46 -23.87
C PRO A 275 -6.05 -1.06 -23.05
N LEU A 276 -6.36 -2.06 -22.23
CA LEU A 276 -5.38 -2.71 -21.34
C LEU A 276 -4.54 -3.80 -22.04
N ASP A 277 -4.87 -4.14 -23.29
CA ASP A 277 -4.27 -5.22 -24.08
C ASP A 277 -3.51 -4.72 -25.32
N ASP A 278 -2.97 -3.50 -25.25
CA ASP A 278 -2.15 -2.93 -26.33
C ASP A 278 -0.84 -3.71 -26.56
N ALA A 279 -0.69 -4.24 -27.77
CA ALA A 279 0.42 -5.13 -28.12
C ALA A 279 1.78 -4.41 -28.15
N GLU A 280 1.82 -3.14 -28.57
CA GLU A 280 3.06 -2.36 -28.62
C GLU A 280 3.58 -2.06 -27.21
N THR A 281 2.67 -1.64 -26.32
CA THR A 281 2.95 -1.41 -24.90
C THR A 281 3.43 -2.69 -24.23
N GLY A 282 2.73 -3.81 -24.45
CA GLY A 282 3.14 -5.11 -23.92
C GLY A 282 4.53 -5.55 -24.39
N ALA A 283 4.86 -5.33 -25.66
CA ALA A 283 6.18 -5.66 -26.21
C ALA A 283 7.31 -4.82 -25.59
N ALA A 284 7.09 -3.51 -25.40
CA ALA A 284 8.06 -2.62 -24.75
C ALA A 284 8.33 -3.04 -23.29
N ILE A 285 7.27 -3.38 -22.55
CA ILE A 285 7.38 -3.88 -21.16
C ILE A 285 8.15 -5.21 -21.13
N ALA A 286 7.86 -6.14 -22.03
CA ALA A 286 8.46 -7.47 -22.06
C ALA A 286 10.00 -7.44 -22.26
N VAL A 287 10.52 -6.43 -22.99
CA VAL A 287 11.97 -6.21 -23.14
C VAL A 287 12.58 -5.30 -22.06
N GLY A 288 11.74 -4.76 -21.17
CA GLY A 288 12.14 -3.86 -20.09
C GLY A 288 12.52 -2.47 -20.58
N ASP A 289 11.92 -2.01 -21.67
CA ASP A 289 12.03 -0.62 -22.15
C ASP A 289 11.03 0.27 -21.40
N THR A 290 11.33 0.47 -20.11
CA THR A 290 10.41 1.09 -19.13
C THR A 290 11.03 2.31 -18.45
N CYS A 291 11.94 3.01 -19.14
CA CYS A 291 12.49 4.26 -18.65
C CYS A 291 11.36 5.33 -18.60
N GLY A 292 11.13 5.93 -17.43
CA GLY A 292 10.02 6.88 -17.24
C GLY A 292 8.64 6.23 -17.03
N VAL A 293 8.55 4.90 -16.95
CA VAL A 293 7.30 4.16 -16.69
C VAL A 293 7.17 3.88 -15.19
N PHE A 294 6.06 4.32 -14.59
CA PHE A 294 5.82 4.23 -13.15
C PHE A 294 6.02 2.80 -12.60
N GLN A 295 6.64 2.70 -11.41
CA GLN A 295 7.08 1.44 -10.76
C GLN A 295 8.09 0.56 -11.53
N CYS A 296 8.31 0.80 -12.83
CA CYS A 296 9.04 -0.13 -13.70
C CYS A 296 10.45 0.34 -14.09
N GLU A 297 10.92 1.50 -13.62
CA GLU A 297 12.16 2.12 -14.11
C GLU A 297 13.45 1.49 -13.56
N SER A 298 13.41 0.86 -12.38
CA SER A 298 14.64 0.39 -11.74
C SER A 298 15.28 -0.76 -12.52
N SER A 299 16.62 -0.85 -12.50
CA SER A 299 17.35 -1.92 -13.19
C SER A 299 16.95 -3.32 -12.72
N GLY A 300 16.52 -3.44 -11.47
CA GLY A 300 15.95 -4.65 -10.91
C GLY A 300 14.55 -4.96 -11.45
N ALA A 301 13.64 -3.97 -11.46
CA ALA A 301 12.31 -4.12 -12.05
C ALA A 301 12.38 -4.51 -13.53
N GLN A 302 13.17 -3.79 -14.34
CA GLN A 302 13.40 -4.11 -15.76
C GLN A 302 13.91 -5.54 -15.98
N ARG A 303 14.78 -6.02 -15.10
CA ARG A 303 15.27 -7.40 -15.15
C ARG A 303 14.16 -8.40 -14.86
N THR A 304 13.33 -8.15 -13.85
CA THR A 304 12.18 -8.98 -13.51
C THR A 304 11.15 -9.00 -14.65
N LEU A 305 10.86 -7.86 -15.28
CA LEU A 305 9.95 -7.80 -16.42
C LEU A 305 10.44 -8.66 -17.60
N ARG A 306 11.72 -8.53 -17.98
CA ARG A 306 12.35 -9.40 -18.98
C ARG A 306 12.32 -10.87 -18.58
N GLN A 307 12.55 -11.16 -17.30
CA GLN A 307 12.49 -12.51 -16.79
C GLN A 307 11.07 -13.08 -16.80
N LEU A 308 10.02 -12.30 -16.61
CA LEU A 308 8.65 -12.80 -16.65
C LEU A 308 8.05 -12.77 -18.06
N GLN A 309 8.67 -12.05 -19.01
CA GLN A 309 8.04 -11.72 -20.30
C GLN A 309 6.68 -11.03 -20.06
N ALA A 310 6.67 -10.09 -19.11
CA ALA A 310 5.47 -9.39 -18.68
C ALA A 310 4.89 -8.56 -19.83
N HIS A 311 3.59 -8.66 -20.06
CA HIS A 311 2.88 -7.96 -21.13
C HIS A 311 1.47 -7.51 -20.74
N SER A 312 1.02 -7.83 -19.52
CA SER A 312 -0.30 -7.46 -19.01
C SER A 312 -0.21 -6.78 -17.63
N VAL A 313 -1.30 -6.12 -17.21
CA VAL A 313 -1.44 -5.55 -15.86
C VAL A 313 -1.25 -6.63 -14.78
N ALA A 314 -1.73 -7.85 -15.01
CA ALA A 314 -1.56 -8.96 -14.09
C ALA A 314 -0.07 -9.35 -13.94
N ASP A 315 0.69 -9.36 -15.05
CA ASP A 315 2.12 -9.64 -15.03
C ASP A 315 2.89 -8.53 -14.31
N LEU A 316 2.55 -7.27 -14.55
CA LEU A 316 3.13 -6.12 -13.86
C LEU A 316 2.89 -6.18 -12.35
N ALA A 317 1.67 -6.53 -11.93
CA ALA A 317 1.33 -6.72 -10.52
C ALA A 317 2.17 -7.85 -9.90
N ALA A 318 2.33 -8.98 -10.60
CA ALA A 318 3.15 -10.10 -10.16
C ALA A 318 4.64 -9.72 -10.10
N ALA A 319 5.15 -9.01 -11.10
CA ALA A 319 6.52 -8.51 -11.14
C ALA A 319 6.83 -7.58 -9.95
N ASN A 320 5.92 -6.65 -9.67
CA ASN A 320 6.04 -5.72 -8.54
C ASN A 320 6.01 -6.42 -7.19
N ALA A 321 5.18 -7.46 -7.03
CA ALA A 321 5.15 -8.28 -5.82
C ALA A 321 6.41 -9.15 -5.67
N PHE A 322 6.95 -9.66 -6.78
CA PHE A 322 8.12 -10.53 -6.80
C PHE A 322 9.44 -9.78 -6.55
N PHE A 323 9.56 -8.52 -6.95
CA PHE A 323 10.76 -7.68 -6.90
C PHE A 323 11.26 -7.28 -5.47
N LYS A 324 10.99 -8.09 -4.44
CA LYS A 324 11.43 -7.81 -3.05
C LYS A 324 12.46 -8.83 -2.57
N PRO A 325 13.40 -8.43 -1.69
CA PRO A 325 14.54 -9.26 -1.23
C PRO A 325 14.18 -10.54 -0.45
N GLY A 326 12.91 -10.95 -0.41
CA GLY A 326 12.49 -12.28 0.03
C GLY A 326 12.25 -13.22 -1.16
N PRO A 327 11.18 -13.00 -1.95
CA PRO A 327 10.85 -13.84 -3.11
C PRO A 327 11.91 -13.85 -4.21
N ALA A 328 12.65 -12.74 -4.39
CA ALA A 328 13.65 -12.59 -5.45
C ALA A 328 15.00 -13.28 -5.17
N THR A 329 15.21 -13.79 -3.95
CA THR A 329 16.49 -14.39 -3.53
C THR A 329 16.33 -15.86 -3.16
N GLY A 330 16.86 -16.76 -3.98
CA GLY A 330 16.91 -18.21 -3.70
C GLY A 330 16.48 -19.08 -4.88
N GLY A 331 16.55 -20.41 -4.72
CA GLY A 331 16.20 -21.37 -5.77
C GLY A 331 14.72 -21.34 -6.19
N MET A 332 13.82 -20.88 -5.32
CA MET A 332 12.38 -20.75 -5.61
C MET A 332 12.07 -19.63 -6.61
N ALA A 333 12.92 -18.60 -6.69
CA ALA A 333 12.77 -17.50 -7.65
C ALA A 333 12.87 -17.98 -9.11
N ALA A 334 13.88 -18.81 -9.39
CA ALA A 334 14.10 -19.35 -10.73
C ALA A 334 13.01 -20.35 -11.14
N ALA A 335 12.52 -21.17 -10.20
CA ALA A 335 11.40 -22.09 -10.44
C ALA A 335 10.11 -21.33 -10.72
N PHE A 336 9.83 -20.25 -9.98
CA PHE A 336 8.69 -19.38 -10.25
C PHE A 336 8.72 -18.83 -11.67
N ILE A 337 9.85 -18.25 -12.11
CA ILE A 337 9.99 -17.68 -13.45
C ILE A 337 9.72 -18.74 -14.54
N ARG A 338 10.31 -19.93 -14.43
CA ARG A 338 10.09 -21.00 -15.42
C ARG A 338 8.63 -21.43 -15.47
N ARG A 339 7.97 -21.57 -14.31
CA ARG A 339 6.55 -21.93 -14.25
C ARG A 339 5.66 -20.83 -14.80
N TYR A 340 5.98 -19.57 -14.51
CA TYR A 340 5.28 -18.40 -15.02
C TYR A 340 5.31 -18.33 -16.55
N ARG A 341 6.44 -18.68 -17.14
CA ARG A 341 6.61 -18.77 -18.60
C ARG A 341 6.04 -20.05 -19.24
N GLY A 342 5.52 -20.97 -18.44
CA GLY A 342 5.08 -22.29 -18.92
C GLY A 342 6.22 -23.23 -19.34
N GLU A 343 7.47 -22.94 -18.98
CA GLU A 343 8.64 -23.80 -19.23
C GLU A 343 8.68 -25.02 -18.27
N GLU A 344 7.98 -24.93 -17.13
CA GLU A 344 7.85 -25.97 -16.11
C GLU A 344 6.37 -26.02 -15.64
N PRO A 345 5.75 -27.21 -15.49
CA PRO A 345 4.37 -27.27 -14.98
C PRO A 345 4.28 -26.77 -13.53
N ALA A 346 3.18 -26.09 -13.21
CA ALA A 346 2.93 -25.66 -11.83
C ALA A 346 2.77 -26.88 -10.90
N ALA A 347 3.55 -26.89 -9.83
CA ALA A 347 3.49 -27.92 -8.80
C ALA A 347 2.85 -27.34 -7.53
N TYR A 348 1.80 -28.00 -7.05
CA TYR A 348 1.10 -27.64 -5.83
C TYR A 348 1.38 -28.69 -4.76
N LEU A 349 1.49 -28.25 -3.50
CA LEU A 349 1.66 -29.15 -2.38
C LEU A 349 0.44 -30.06 -2.16
N HIS A 350 -0.74 -29.54 -2.52
CA HIS A 350 -2.02 -30.24 -2.42
C HIS A 350 -3.02 -29.70 -3.46
N PRO A 351 -3.92 -30.51 -4.04
CA PRO A 351 -4.92 -30.05 -5.01
C PRO A 351 -5.81 -28.88 -4.54
N ALA A 352 -6.12 -28.85 -3.25
CA ALA A 352 -6.92 -27.78 -2.64
C ALA A 352 -6.25 -26.38 -2.70
N LEU A 353 -4.94 -26.30 -2.93
CA LEU A 353 -4.24 -25.03 -3.10
C LEU A 353 -4.34 -24.46 -4.53
N THR A 354 -4.75 -25.28 -5.50
CA THR A 354 -4.84 -24.88 -6.91
C THR A 354 -5.69 -23.61 -7.08
N PRO A 355 -6.93 -23.51 -6.54
CA PRO A 355 -7.77 -22.33 -6.74
C PRO A 355 -7.22 -21.04 -6.12
N ILE A 356 -6.23 -21.14 -5.21
CA ILE A 356 -5.65 -20.00 -4.49
C ILE A 356 -4.32 -19.56 -5.14
N LEU A 357 -3.53 -20.52 -5.62
CA LEU A 357 -2.16 -20.28 -6.08
C LEU A 357 -1.99 -20.42 -7.60
N GLN A 358 -3.05 -20.73 -8.35
CA GLN A 358 -2.96 -20.92 -9.80
C GLN A 358 -2.49 -19.66 -10.52
N SER A 359 -2.98 -18.49 -10.14
CA SER A 359 -2.56 -17.19 -10.71
C SER A 359 -1.07 -16.90 -10.49
N THR A 360 -0.45 -17.54 -9.50
CA THR A 360 0.97 -17.37 -9.14
C THR A 360 1.77 -18.66 -9.29
N GLN A 361 1.26 -19.61 -10.09
CA GLN A 361 1.93 -20.86 -10.44
C GLN A 361 2.43 -21.67 -9.23
N GLY A 362 1.63 -21.70 -8.16
CA GLY A 362 1.92 -22.47 -6.94
C GLY A 362 2.81 -21.75 -5.92
N VAL A 363 3.12 -20.46 -6.12
CA VAL A 363 3.98 -19.68 -5.21
C VAL A 363 3.16 -18.64 -4.44
N LEU A 364 3.38 -18.53 -3.13
CA LEU A 364 2.80 -17.44 -2.32
C LEU A 364 3.47 -16.11 -2.68
N LEU A 365 2.69 -15.18 -3.24
CA LEU A 365 3.13 -13.82 -3.61
C LEU A 365 2.28 -12.71 -2.99
N TYR A 366 1.04 -13.01 -2.60
CA TYR A 366 0.12 -12.01 -2.08
C TYR A 366 -0.35 -12.30 -0.65
N GLN A 367 -0.69 -11.23 0.08
CA GLN A 367 -1.27 -11.32 1.42
C GLN A 367 -2.64 -12.01 1.39
N GLU A 368 -3.40 -11.77 0.33
CA GLU A 368 -4.71 -12.33 0.04
C GLU A 368 -4.65 -13.86 -0.04
N GLN A 369 -3.57 -14.41 -0.61
CA GLN A 369 -3.36 -15.87 -0.65
C GLN A 369 -3.14 -16.46 0.75
N ILE A 370 -2.43 -15.75 1.64
CA ILE A 370 -2.29 -16.18 3.04
C ILE A 370 -3.65 -16.21 3.73
N LEU A 371 -4.47 -15.18 3.52
CA LEU A 371 -5.81 -15.09 4.10
C LEU A 371 -6.69 -16.23 3.61
N ARG A 372 -6.69 -16.50 2.29
CA ARG A 372 -7.43 -17.62 1.69
C ARG A 372 -6.95 -18.96 2.20
N VAL A 373 -5.65 -19.21 2.28
CA VAL A 373 -5.11 -20.46 2.84
C VAL A 373 -5.52 -20.62 4.31
N ALA A 374 -5.38 -19.57 5.14
CA ALA A 374 -5.79 -19.62 6.54
C ALA A 374 -7.29 -19.91 6.70
N ARG A 375 -8.14 -19.31 5.86
CA ARG A 375 -9.60 -19.42 5.97
C ARG A 375 -10.15 -20.67 5.29
N GLU A 376 -9.83 -20.88 4.03
CA GLU A 376 -10.39 -21.94 3.18
C GLU A 376 -9.74 -23.31 3.46
N ILE A 377 -8.44 -23.35 3.79
CA ILE A 377 -7.71 -24.61 4.01
C ILE A 377 -7.64 -24.93 5.51
N ALA A 378 -7.10 -24.02 6.32
CA ALA A 378 -6.94 -24.25 7.75
C ALA A 378 -8.23 -23.99 8.56
N GLY A 379 -9.26 -23.35 7.99
CA GLY A 379 -10.52 -23.04 8.67
C GLY A 379 -10.37 -22.12 9.88
N LEU A 380 -9.35 -21.27 9.89
CA LEU A 380 -9.16 -20.25 10.90
C LEU A 380 -10.24 -19.15 10.77
N SER A 381 -10.46 -18.38 11.83
CA SER A 381 -11.32 -17.20 11.75
C SER A 381 -10.66 -16.08 10.94
N TRP A 382 -11.43 -15.05 10.56
CA TRP A 382 -10.84 -13.91 9.85
C TRP A 382 -9.88 -13.10 10.72
N ALA A 383 -10.15 -13.00 12.03
CA ALA A 383 -9.23 -12.39 12.99
C ALA A 383 -7.90 -13.15 13.06
N GLU A 384 -7.94 -14.48 13.07
CA GLU A 384 -6.76 -15.34 13.10
C GLU A 384 -5.96 -15.28 11.80
N ALA A 385 -6.66 -15.26 10.65
CA ALA A 385 -6.03 -15.10 9.34
C ALA A 385 -5.32 -13.73 9.21
N ASP A 386 -5.93 -12.63 9.67
CA ASP A 386 -5.28 -11.32 9.66
C ASP A 386 -4.09 -11.26 10.64
N HIS A 387 -4.18 -11.95 11.78
CA HIS A 387 -3.07 -12.10 12.72
C HIS A 387 -1.87 -12.77 12.06
N LEU A 388 -2.08 -13.85 11.28
CA LEU A 388 -1.05 -14.50 10.47
C LEU A 388 -0.46 -13.55 9.41
N ARG A 389 -1.31 -12.79 8.71
CA ARG A 389 -0.89 -11.85 7.66
C ARG A 389 -0.01 -10.71 8.19
N ARG A 390 -0.32 -10.13 9.36
CA ARG A 390 0.41 -8.97 9.93
C ARG A 390 1.86 -9.29 10.32
N GLY A 391 2.26 -10.56 10.23
CA GLY A 391 3.63 -11.02 10.39
C GLY A 391 3.84 -11.71 11.72
N MET A 392 4.35 -12.94 11.63
CA MET A 392 4.71 -13.78 12.78
C MET A 392 5.88 -13.21 13.60
N SER A 393 6.62 -12.22 13.08
CA SER A 393 7.77 -11.62 13.76
C SER A 393 7.42 -10.85 15.04
N LYS A 394 6.15 -10.50 15.25
CA LYS A 394 5.66 -9.87 16.49
C LYS A 394 5.12 -10.88 17.51
N PHE A 395 4.99 -12.15 17.12
CA PHE A 395 4.39 -13.15 18.00
C PHE A 395 5.39 -13.50 19.08
N ARG A 396 4.87 -13.70 20.29
CA ARG A 396 5.64 -14.39 21.32
C ARG A 396 5.80 -15.85 20.89
N ALA A 397 6.87 -16.52 21.32
CA ALA A 397 7.14 -17.90 20.96
C ALA A 397 5.94 -18.84 21.24
N HIS A 398 5.23 -18.62 22.35
CA HIS A 398 4.05 -19.41 22.70
C HIS A 398 2.86 -19.20 21.76
N GLU A 399 2.57 -17.94 21.40
CA GLU A 399 1.48 -17.61 20.46
C GLU A 399 1.70 -18.23 19.08
N MET A 400 2.97 -18.25 18.65
CA MET A 400 3.36 -18.89 17.38
C MET A 400 3.11 -20.39 17.40
N GLU A 401 3.45 -21.08 18.49
CA GLU A 401 3.24 -22.53 18.58
C GLU A 401 1.75 -22.88 18.66
N THR A 402 0.95 -22.12 19.42
CA THR A 402 -0.50 -22.31 19.46
C THR A 402 -1.13 -22.11 18.09
N MET A 403 -0.72 -21.07 17.36
CA MET A 403 -1.23 -20.81 16.02
C MET A 403 -0.79 -21.90 15.04
N ARG A 404 0.47 -22.36 15.12
CA ARG A 404 0.99 -23.48 14.32
C ARG A 404 0.16 -24.74 14.52
N ALA A 405 -0.06 -25.15 15.77
CA ALA A 405 -0.81 -26.35 16.11
C ALA A 405 -2.24 -26.29 15.55
N ARG A 406 -2.90 -25.13 15.68
CA ARG A 406 -4.25 -24.92 15.13
C ARG A 406 -4.28 -24.92 13.61
N PHE A 407 -3.31 -24.28 12.97
CA PHE A 407 -3.21 -24.25 11.51
C PHE A 407 -3.01 -25.67 10.95
N VAL A 408 -2.05 -26.42 11.49
CA VAL A 408 -1.74 -27.79 11.06
C VAL A 408 -2.95 -28.70 11.26
N ALA A 409 -3.56 -28.69 12.45
CA ALA A 409 -4.78 -29.46 12.72
C ALA A 409 -5.93 -29.08 11.79
N GLY A 410 -6.04 -27.79 11.44
CA GLY A 410 -7.03 -27.29 10.49
C GLY A 410 -6.86 -27.82 9.07
N CYS A 411 -5.63 -27.81 8.56
CA CYS A 411 -5.30 -28.34 7.22
C CYS A 411 -5.56 -29.86 7.11
N MET A 412 -5.35 -30.59 8.20
CA MET A 412 -5.53 -32.06 8.28
C MET A 412 -6.99 -32.48 8.48
N ARG A 413 -7.96 -31.55 8.55
CA ARG A 413 -9.37 -31.93 8.66
C ARG A 413 -9.80 -32.72 7.41
N PRO A 414 -10.53 -33.84 7.56
CA PRO A 414 -10.90 -34.69 6.44
C PRO A 414 -11.92 -34.03 5.52
N ALA A 415 -11.91 -34.42 4.25
CA ALA A 415 -12.93 -34.03 3.29
C ALA A 415 -14.32 -34.51 3.74
N PRO A 416 -15.41 -33.75 3.48
CA PRO A 416 -15.47 -32.50 2.72
C PRO A 416 -15.28 -31.22 3.58
N GLN A 417 -15.05 -31.36 4.89
CA GLN A 417 -15.01 -30.23 5.84
C GLN A 417 -13.62 -29.59 5.95
N GLY A 418 -12.60 -30.24 5.42
CA GLY A 418 -11.25 -29.72 5.30
C GLY A 418 -10.54 -30.30 4.08
N ALA A 419 -9.27 -29.93 3.93
CA ALA A 419 -8.51 -30.24 2.73
C ALA A 419 -7.76 -31.59 2.80
N ASP A 420 -7.85 -32.33 3.91
CA ASP A 420 -7.28 -33.67 4.09
C ASP A 420 -5.76 -33.75 3.81
N PHE A 421 -5.02 -32.73 4.27
CA PHE A 421 -3.56 -32.72 4.15
C PHE A 421 -2.94 -33.80 5.05
N ASP A 422 -1.86 -34.44 4.58
CA ASP A 422 -1.00 -35.18 5.48
C ASP A 422 -0.21 -34.21 6.39
N GLN A 423 0.33 -34.73 7.50
CA GLN A 423 1.04 -33.91 8.47
C GLN A 423 2.26 -33.20 7.85
N ARG A 424 2.98 -33.86 6.93
CA ARG A 424 4.17 -33.31 6.29
C ARG A 424 3.79 -32.15 5.37
N GLN A 425 2.71 -32.27 4.60
CA GLN A 425 2.16 -31.22 3.76
C GLN A 425 1.72 -30.03 4.63
N ALA A 426 0.96 -30.26 5.69
CA ALA A 426 0.49 -29.20 6.58
C ALA A 426 1.66 -28.42 7.24
N GLU A 427 2.70 -29.13 7.71
CA GLU A 427 3.90 -28.50 8.28
C GLU A 427 4.71 -27.75 7.22
N THR A 428 4.85 -28.30 6.02
CA THR A 428 5.54 -27.63 4.90
C THR A 428 4.82 -26.33 4.53
N LEU A 429 3.49 -26.34 4.46
CA LEU A 429 2.70 -25.15 4.17
C LEU A 429 2.85 -24.07 5.25
N TRP A 430 2.88 -24.48 6.52
CA TRP A 430 3.13 -23.57 7.64
C TRP A 430 4.49 -22.87 7.52
N GLU A 431 5.56 -23.61 7.25
CA GLU A 431 6.89 -23.01 7.08
C GLU A 431 6.96 -22.08 5.85
N GLN A 432 6.26 -22.40 4.76
CA GLN A 432 6.13 -21.50 3.61
C GLN A 432 5.43 -20.20 3.99
N ILE A 433 4.30 -20.25 4.70
CA ILE A 433 3.59 -19.06 5.17
C ILE A 433 4.47 -18.26 6.13
N LYS A 434 5.17 -18.90 7.06
CA LYS A 434 6.05 -18.24 8.03
C LYS A 434 7.22 -17.53 7.37
N ALA A 435 7.87 -18.16 6.40
CA ALA A 435 8.95 -17.54 5.62
C ALA A 435 8.44 -16.33 4.81
N PHE A 436 7.19 -16.39 4.37
CA PHE A 436 6.56 -15.36 3.57
C PHE A 436 5.91 -14.23 4.41
N ALA A 437 5.51 -14.51 5.65
CA ALA A 437 4.87 -13.59 6.59
C ALA A 437 5.82 -12.44 6.97
N GLY A 438 5.78 -11.37 6.19
CA GLY A 438 6.68 -10.22 6.29
C GLY A 438 7.10 -9.65 4.92
N TYR A 439 6.96 -10.46 3.87
CA TYR A 439 7.27 -10.07 2.48
C TYR A 439 6.02 -10.01 1.59
N GLY A 440 4.91 -10.60 2.01
CA GLY A 440 3.68 -10.61 1.22
C GLY A 440 3.16 -9.23 0.86
N PHE A 441 2.79 -9.08 -0.40
CA PHE A 441 2.31 -7.83 -0.97
C PHE A 441 0.78 -7.79 -1.04
N ASN A 442 0.18 -6.61 -0.94
CA ASN A 442 -1.27 -6.48 -1.12
C ASN A 442 -1.55 -6.52 -2.63
N GLN A 443 -2.31 -7.52 -3.08
CA GLN A 443 -2.62 -7.75 -4.48
C GLN A 443 -3.41 -6.60 -5.08
N GLY A 444 -4.45 -6.12 -4.39
CA GLY A 444 -5.24 -4.98 -4.86
C GLY A 444 -4.41 -3.71 -5.07
N HIS A 445 -3.46 -3.44 -4.17
CA HIS A 445 -2.51 -2.34 -4.32
C HIS A 445 -1.55 -2.57 -5.51
N ALA A 446 -1.06 -3.81 -5.67
CA ALA A 446 -0.19 -4.18 -6.78
C ALA A 446 -0.87 -3.96 -8.14
N THR A 447 -2.12 -4.41 -8.26
CA THR A 447 -2.92 -4.28 -9.48
C THR A 447 -3.26 -2.82 -9.76
N ALA A 448 -3.67 -2.05 -8.76
CA ALA A 448 -4.01 -0.64 -8.96
C ALA A 448 -2.80 0.22 -9.34
N TYR A 449 -1.60 -0.13 -8.88
CA TYR A 449 -0.36 0.55 -9.31
C TYR A 449 0.19 0.03 -10.63
N ALA A 450 -0.13 -1.22 -11.02
CA ALA A 450 0.22 -1.77 -12.32
C ALA A 450 -0.67 -1.21 -13.45
N ASP A 451 -1.89 -0.77 -13.12
CA ASP A 451 -2.82 -0.07 -14.02
C ASP A 451 -2.35 1.35 -14.39
N VAL A 452 -1.52 1.97 -13.53
CA VAL A 452 -0.96 3.33 -13.70
C VAL A 452 0.42 3.28 -14.34
#